data_AF-A0A9D2CF80-F1
#
_entry.id   AF-A0A9D2CF80-F1
#
_cell.length_a   1.000
_cell.length_b   1.000
_cell.length_c   1.000
_cell.angle_alpha   90.00
_cell.angle_beta   90.00
_cell.angle_gamma   90.00
#
_symmetry.space_group_name_H-M   'P 1'
#
loop_
_entity.id
_entity.type
_entity.pdbx_description
1 polymer ?
#
loop_
_entity_poly.entity_id
_entity_poly.type
_entity_poly.pdbx_seq_one_letter_code
_entity_poly.pdbx_strand_id
1 'polypeptide(L)'
;KYLSVMNELLEKGLDEMSVLNSVCLYFRQLLEIVALKKSDAETAVALGMKEYAVKMSRRQAAAFTPRRLKECYFSAFAALNAIRNGKATPAGALLKVNSELFFGDAGNIDA
;
A
#
# COMPACT_ATOMS: atom_id res chain seq x y z
N LYS A 1 0.11 5.17 14.21
CA LYS A 1 -0.65 3.90 14.41
C LYS A 1 -0.16 2.76 13.50
N TYR A 2 0.15 3.00 12.22
CA TYR A 2 0.66 1.94 11.33
C TYR A 2 1.91 1.21 11.88
N LEU A 3 2.98 1.94 12.22
CA LEU A 3 4.24 1.35 12.69
C LEU A 3 4.07 0.51 13.97
N SER A 4 3.22 0.96 14.91
CA SER A 4 2.98 0.20 16.13
C SER A 4 2.28 -1.14 15.86
N VAL A 5 1.29 -1.16 14.95
CA VAL A 5 0.61 -2.40 14.56
C VAL A 5 1.55 -3.31 13.77
N MET A 6 2.36 -2.74 12.88
CA MET A 6 3.37 -3.48 12.13
C MET A 6 4.35 -4.17 13.09
N ASN A 7 4.93 -3.44 14.04
CA ASN A 7 5.88 -3.99 15.00
C ASN A 7 5.23 -5.10 15.84
N GLU A 8 4.00 -4.89 16.32
CA GLU A 8 3.25 -5.92 17.05
C GLU A 8 3.05 -7.20 16.22
N LEU A 9 2.77 -7.07 14.92
CA LEU A 9 2.64 -8.22 14.03
C LEU A 9 3.97 -8.94 13.80
N LEU A 10 5.07 -8.19 13.63
CA LEU A 10 6.42 -8.75 13.50
C LEU A 10 6.84 -9.49 14.78
N GLU A 11 6.57 -8.91 15.95
CA GLU A 11 6.81 -9.55 17.25
C GLU A 11 6.00 -10.85 17.44
N LYS A 12 4.81 -10.92 16.83
CA LYS A 12 3.95 -12.12 16.81
C LYS A 12 4.37 -13.15 15.76
N GLY A 13 5.46 -12.94 15.03
CA GLY A 13 6.02 -13.89 14.08
C GLY A 13 5.51 -13.74 12.64
N LEU A 14 4.81 -12.65 12.31
CA LEU A 14 4.57 -12.31 10.91
C LEU A 14 5.88 -11.84 10.27
N ASP A 15 6.22 -12.35 9.09
CA ASP A 15 7.44 -11.94 8.40
C ASP A 15 7.26 -10.63 7.61
N GLU A 16 8.37 -9.95 7.32
CA GLU A 16 8.38 -8.67 6.60
C GLU A 16 7.85 -8.79 5.16
N MET A 17 7.99 -9.96 4.53
CA MET A 17 7.50 -10.22 3.18
C MET A 17 5.96 -10.26 3.17
N SER A 18 5.36 -10.86 4.19
CA SER A 18 3.92 -10.87 4.44
C SER A 18 3.38 -9.46 4.70
N VAL A 19 4.08 -8.66 5.50
CA VAL A 19 3.76 -7.23 5.70
C VAL A 19 3.81 -6.46 4.38
N LEU A 20 4.90 -6.60 3.61
CA LEU A 20 5.09 -5.92 2.32
C LEU A 20 4.01 -6.31 1.30
N ASN A 21 3.66 -7.59 1.20
CA ASN A 21 2.56 -8.04 0.34
C ASN A 21 1.23 -7.40 0.75
N SER A 22 0.95 -7.35 2.05
CA SER A 22 -0.29 -6.78 2.58
C SER A 22 -0.39 -5.29 2.25
N VAL A 23 0.70 -4.54 2.44
CA VAL A 23 0.80 -3.12 2.08
C VAL A 23 0.65 -2.92 0.58
N CYS A 24 1.31 -3.74 -0.24
CA CYS A 24 1.23 -3.67 -1.69
C CYS A 24 -0.20 -3.92 -2.20
N LEU A 25 -0.86 -4.96 -1.69
CA LEU A 25 -2.25 -5.29 -2.06
C LEU A 25 -3.23 -4.21 -1.61
N TYR A 26 -3.01 -3.66 -0.42
CA TYR A 26 -3.80 -2.54 0.10
C TYR A 26 -3.77 -1.34 -0.85
N PHE A 27 -2.58 -0.82 -1.19
CA PHE A 27 -2.47 0.33 -2.09
C PHE A 27 -2.93 0.03 -3.51
N ARG A 28 -2.70 -1.19 -4.01
CA ARG A 28 -3.23 -1.65 -5.29
C ARG A 28 -4.76 -1.54 -5.33
N GLN A 29 -5.44 -2.09 -4.32
CA GLN A 29 -6.90 -2.07 -4.24
C GLN A 29 -7.45 -0.64 -4.20
N LEU A 30 -6.84 0.24 -3.38
CA LEU A 30 -7.25 1.65 -3.33
C LEU A 30 -7.10 2.33 -4.70
N LEU A 31 -5.98 2.08 -5.39
CA LEU A 31 -5.72 2.64 -6.70
C LEU A 31 -6.71 2.11 -7.76
N GLU A 32 -7.02 0.82 -7.76
CA GLU A 32 -8.01 0.21 -8.68
C GLU A 32 -9.40 0.81 -8.49
N ILE A 33 -9.86 0.95 -7.24
CA ILE A 33 -11.17 1.55 -6.92
C ILE A 33 -11.25 3.00 -7.39
N VAL A 34 -10.20 3.80 -7.16
CA VAL A 34 -10.15 5.20 -7.61
C VAL A 34 -10.08 5.29 -9.14
N ALA A 35 -9.35 4.38 -9.79
CA ALA A 35 -9.16 4.38 -11.24
C ALA A 35 -10.43 3.99 -12.01
N LEU A 36 -11.28 3.11 -11.45
CA LEU A 36 -12.50 2.62 -12.11
C LEU A 36 -13.54 3.71 -12.35
N LYS A 37 -13.56 4.79 -11.56
CA LYS A 37 -14.54 5.90 -11.67
C LYS A 37 -16.01 5.45 -11.77
N LYS A 38 -16.34 4.35 -11.08
CA LYS A 38 -17.67 3.75 -11.00
C LYS A 38 -18.27 3.92 -9.61
N SER A 39 -19.58 3.70 -9.49
CA SER A 39 -20.27 3.63 -8.19
C SER A 39 -19.75 2.46 -7.35
N ASP A 40 -20.09 2.44 -6.05
CA ASP A 40 -19.66 1.36 -5.14
C ASP A 40 -20.23 0.00 -5.58
N ALA A 41 -21.50 -0.05 -6.00
CA ALA A 41 -22.15 -1.27 -6.49
C ALA A 41 -21.50 -1.81 -7.77
N GLU A 42 -21.26 -0.95 -8.75
CA GLU A 42 -20.61 -1.36 -10.01
C GLU A 42 -19.15 -1.80 -9.79
N THR A 43 -18.44 -1.12 -8.89
CA THR A 43 -17.06 -1.48 -8.52
C THR A 43 -17.02 -2.81 -7.77
N ALA A 44 -17.99 -3.06 -6.89
CA ALA A 44 -18.14 -4.33 -6.17
C ALA A 44 -18.28 -5.51 -7.12
N VAL A 45 -19.16 -5.37 -8.13
CA VAL A 45 -19.32 -6.38 -9.19
C VAL A 45 -18.04 -6.54 -10.00
N ALA A 46 -17.40 -5.44 -10.41
CA ALA A 46 -16.20 -5.49 -11.25
C ALA A 46 -14.99 -6.13 -10.55
N LEU A 47 -14.84 -5.93 -9.24
CA LEU A 47 -13.70 -6.43 -8.45
C LEU A 47 -14.03 -7.72 -7.67
N GLY A 48 -15.26 -8.25 -7.77
CA GLY A 48 -15.69 -9.40 -6.98
C GLY A 48 -15.67 -9.13 -5.46
N MET A 49 -15.90 -7.89 -5.05
CA MET A 49 -15.85 -7.44 -3.66
C MET A 49 -17.26 -7.20 -3.10
N LYS A 50 -17.42 -7.26 -1.77
CA LYS A 50 -18.65 -6.77 -1.13
C LYS A 50 -18.72 -5.25 -1.24
N GLU A 51 -19.90 -4.70 -1.55
CA GLU A 51 -20.10 -3.25 -1.70
C GLU A 51 -19.67 -2.45 -0.47
N TYR A 52 -19.95 -2.95 0.73
CA TYR A 52 -19.47 -2.32 1.97
C TYR A 52 -17.94 -2.22 2.04
N ALA A 53 -17.22 -3.24 1.57
CA ALA A 53 -15.76 -3.21 1.54
C ALA A 53 -15.26 -2.14 0.56
N VAL A 54 -15.86 -2.05 -0.63
CA VAL A 54 -15.56 -0.99 -1.61
C VAL A 54 -15.78 0.39 -1.01
N LYS A 55 -16.92 0.61 -0.33
CA LYS A 55 -17.24 1.88 0.33
C LYS A 55 -16.20 2.26 1.38
N MET A 56 -15.73 1.30 2.18
CA MET A 56 -14.70 1.54 3.19
C MET A 56 -13.33 1.82 2.56
N SER A 57 -12.95 1.09 1.52
CA SER A 57 -11.73 1.35 0.76
C SER A 57 -11.78 2.72 0.08
N ARG A 58 -12.92 3.15 -0.47
CA ARG A 58 -13.07 4.50 -1.04
C ARG A 58 -12.90 5.60 0.01
N ARG A 59 -13.45 5.40 1.22
CA ARG A 59 -13.24 6.32 2.35
C ARG A 59 -11.77 6.43 2.74
N GLN A 60 -11.03 5.33 2.73
CA GLN A 60 -9.59 5.33 2.98
C GLN A 60 -8.82 6.01 1.85
N ALA A 61 -9.19 5.74 0.59
CA ALA A 61 -8.58 6.35 -0.59
C ALA A 61 -8.76 7.87 -0.61
N ALA A 62 -9.84 8.40 -0.04
CA ALA A 62 -10.09 9.84 0.06
C ALA A 62 -9.02 10.61 0.88
N ALA A 63 -8.25 9.92 1.72
CA ALA A 63 -7.12 10.52 2.44
C ALA A 63 -5.86 10.71 1.57
N PHE A 64 -5.87 10.24 0.31
CA PHE A 64 -4.73 10.26 -0.58
C PHE A 64 -5.07 10.92 -1.92
N THR A 65 -4.09 11.56 -2.54
CA THR A 65 -4.20 11.91 -3.96
C THR A 65 -4.01 10.65 -4.82
N PRO A 66 -4.60 10.57 -6.04
CA PRO A 66 -4.37 9.44 -6.94
C PRO A 66 -2.89 9.22 -7.26
N ARG A 67 -2.12 10.31 -7.38
CA ARG A 67 -0.66 10.27 -7.54
C ARG A 67 0.01 9.56 -6.36
N ARG A 68 -0.37 9.92 -5.13
CA ARG A 68 0.22 9.33 -3.92
C ARG A 68 -0.09 7.84 -3.78
N LEU A 69 -1.31 7.41 -4.08
CA LEU A 69 -1.67 5.98 -4.11
C LEU A 69 -0.81 5.20 -5.10
N LYS A 70 -0.59 5.78 -6.29
CA LYS A 70 0.27 5.20 -7.31
C LYS A 70 1.72 5.08 -6.82
N GLU A 71 2.29 6.12 -6.25
CA GLU A 71 3.65 6.10 -5.68
C GLU A 71 3.80 5.02 -4.60
N CYS A 72 2.89 4.97 -3.62
CA CYS A 72 2.93 3.97 -2.55
C CYS A 72 2.80 2.53 -3.09
N TYR A 73 1.93 2.31 -4.08
CA TYR A 73 1.79 1.01 -4.74
C TYR A 73 3.10 0.61 -5.45
N PHE A 74 3.66 1.48 -6.28
CA PHE A 74 4.88 1.17 -7.03
C PHE A 74 6.11 1.02 -6.13
N SER A 75 6.19 1.78 -5.03
CA SER A 75 7.17 1.60 -3.96
C SER A 75 7.16 0.17 -3.42
N ALA A 76 6.00 -0.27 -2.91
CA ALA A 76 5.85 -1.61 -2.33
C ALA A 76 6.06 -2.71 -3.38
N PHE A 77 5.57 -2.50 -4.61
CA PHE A 77 5.76 -3.44 -5.71
C PHE A 77 7.23 -3.56 -6.12
N ALA A 78 7.96 -2.45 -6.22
CA ALA A 78 9.39 -2.45 -6.52
C ALA A 78 10.20 -3.13 -5.41
N ALA A 79 9.85 -2.92 -4.15
CA ALA A 79 10.46 -3.59 -3.00
C ALA A 79 10.29 -5.11 -3.06
N LEU A 80 9.08 -5.60 -3.35
CA LEU A 80 8.82 -7.04 -3.54
C LEU A 80 9.63 -7.63 -4.70
N ASN A 81 9.74 -6.91 -5.82
CA ASN A 81 10.56 -7.35 -6.95
C ASN A 81 12.06 -7.31 -6.63
N ALA A 82 12.53 -6.35 -5.84
CA ALA A 82 13.91 -6.30 -5.39
C ALA A 82 14.27 -7.53 -4.54
N ILE A 83 13.38 -7.94 -3.63
CA ILE A 83 13.56 -9.16 -2.83
C ILE A 83 13.63 -10.40 -3.74
N ARG A 84 12.65 -10.56 -4.65
CA ARG A 84 12.58 -11.72 -5.56
C ARG A 84 13.81 -11.84 -6.48
N ASN A 85 14.43 -10.72 -6.81
CA ASN A 85 15.64 -10.68 -7.63
C ASN A 85 16.94 -10.69 -6.79
N GLY A 86 16.86 -10.92 -5.47
CA GLY A 86 18.03 -10.96 -4.59
C GLY A 86 18.74 -9.61 -4.39
N LYS A 87 18.09 -8.50 -4.76
CA LYS A 87 18.66 -7.13 -4.67
C LYS A 87 18.42 -6.45 -3.31
N ALA A 88 17.52 -6.99 -2.49
CA ALA A 88 17.21 -6.47 -1.17
C ALA A 88 16.81 -7.61 -0.22
N THR A 89 17.11 -7.46 1.07
CA THR A 89 16.54 -8.33 2.11
C THR A 89 15.11 -7.88 2.45
N PRO A 90 14.23 -8.79 2.93
CA PRO A 90 12.87 -8.42 3.35
C PRO A 90 12.83 -7.25 4.36
N ALA A 91 13.70 -7.28 5.37
CA ALA A 91 13.81 -6.21 6.36
C ALA A 91 14.25 -4.87 5.76
N GLY A 92 15.27 -4.86 4.89
CA GLY A 92 15.73 -3.64 4.22
C GLY A 92 14.70 -3.06 3.27
N ALA A 93 13.97 -3.92 2.56
CA ALA A 93 12.87 -3.54 1.70
C ALA A 93 11.69 -2.94 2.50
N LEU A 94 11.34 -3.52 3.65
CA LEU A 94 10.30 -2.98 4.52
C LEU A 94 10.68 -1.61 5.10
N LEU A 95 11.93 -1.44 5.54
CA LEU A 95 12.44 -0.15 6.00
C LEU A 95 12.35 0.93 4.91
N LYS A 96 12.74 0.59 3.67
CA LYS A 96 12.65 1.49 2.52
C LYS A 96 11.20 1.89 2.23
N VAL A 97 10.29 0.92 2.15
CA VAL A 97 8.86 1.20 1.92
C VAL A 97 8.29 2.07 3.03
N ASN A 98 8.58 1.78 4.29
CA ASN A 98 8.15 2.62 5.40
C ASN A 98 8.64 4.06 5.25
N SER A 99 9.92 4.24 4.92
CA SER A 99 10.48 5.57 4.68
C SER A 99 9.76 6.29 3.54
N GLU A 100 9.51 5.61 2.42
CA GLU A 100 8.79 6.17 1.29
C GLU A 100 7.32 6.47 1.62
N LEU A 101 6.65 5.68 2.47
CA LEU A 101 5.27 5.92 2.91
C LEU A 101 5.14 7.18 3.77
N PHE A 102 6.11 7.43 4.67
CA PHE A 102 6.06 8.57 5.60
C PHE A 102 6.65 9.85 5.02
N PHE A 103 7.77 9.75 4.30
CA PHE A 103 8.51 10.91 3.81
C PHE A 103 8.26 11.20 2.34
N GLY A 104 7.76 10.23 1.57
CA GLY A 104 7.50 10.41 0.13
C GLY A 104 8.72 10.95 -0.62
N ASP A 105 8.46 11.58 -1.77
CA ASP A 105 9.45 12.33 -2.55
C ASP A 105 9.75 13.72 -1.93
N ALA A 106 9.36 13.98 -0.66
CA ALA A 106 9.61 15.24 0.04
C ALA A 106 11.07 15.38 0.53
N GLY A 107 12.00 14.88 -0.28
CA GLY A 107 13.35 15.42 -0.43
C GLY A 107 13.40 16.64 -1.37
N ASN A 108 12.27 17.17 -1.85
CA ASN A 108 12.23 18.50 -2.44
C ASN A 108 12.25 19.56 -1.33
N ILE A 109 13.47 19.91 -0.93
CA ILE A 109 13.81 21.15 -0.23
C ILE A 109 13.34 22.30 -1.13
N ASP A 110 12.16 22.82 -0.87
CA ASP A 110 11.74 24.18 -1.20
C ASP A 110 10.68 24.57 -0.16
N ALA A 111 11.19 24.99 1.00
CA ALA A 111 10.48 25.77 2.01
C ALA A 111 11.37 26.96 2.38
#